data_AF-A0AAN6E875-F1
#
_entry.id   AF-A0AAN6E875-F1
#
_cell.length_a   1.000
_cell.length_b   1.000
_cell.length_c   1.000
_cell.angle_alpha   90.00
_cell.angle_beta   90.00
_cell.angle_gamma   90.00
#
_symmetry.space_group_name_H-M   'P 1'
#
loop_
_entity.id
_entity.type
_entity.pdbx_description
1 polymer ?
#
loop_
_entity_poly.entity_id
_entity_poly.type
_entity_poly.pdbx_seq_one_letter_code
_entity_poly.pdbx_strand_id
1 'polypeptide(L)'
;ASGGVFASTLVTKLSKAIHNEIRFEQMKKRTNRHVFGHRLSLARLATSGKLFNMAVRRAKMREHREHSADLFLDEWGLDTRIRIGSLLVSMLLESARIPERRDGEAEHMVPAFHHKLEFLNGRRHGLVYPSSTLRELFKSDSSSHAVTARHLPMLVPPRPWMTYNSGGYLTRDEPCMRINDGSEQLRLLKHASNEDRLSTVLAGLDALGMTRWAINRPVFEAIRKVWNAGREIAEIPASTYNEPEPVKPADYDENPKARIKHHLETREWMNGRANQHSQRCDCNYKIEIAQAFMNHPMYFPHNMDFRGRAYPIPPHFNHLGNDMCRGLLTFHEGRPLTER
;
A
#
# COMPACT_ATOMS: atom_id res chain seq x y z
N ALA A 1 -12.95 -11.41 -17.50
CA ALA A 1 -11.74 -12.23 -17.21
C ALA A 1 -10.89 -11.53 -16.15
N SER A 2 -9.98 -12.25 -15.48
CA SER A 2 -8.95 -11.81 -14.51
C SER A 2 -9.38 -11.37 -13.10
N GLY A 3 -9.69 -12.33 -12.23
CA GLY A 3 -9.62 -12.17 -10.77
C GLY A 3 -8.35 -12.78 -10.14
N GLY A 4 -7.37 -13.14 -10.99
CA GLY A 4 -6.16 -13.85 -10.58
C GLY A 4 -4.96 -12.91 -10.51
N VAL A 5 -4.01 -13.22 -9.62
CA VAL A 5 -2.75 -12.48 -9.47
C VAL A 5 -1.61 -13.33 -9.99
N PHE A 6 -0.64 -12.73 -10.69
CA PHE A 6 0.57 -13.44 -11.12
C PHE A 6 1.29 -14.07 -9.93
N ALA A 7 1.57 -15.37 -10.01
CA ALA A 7 2.27 -16.11 -8.98
C ALA A 7 3.65 -15.49 -8.68
N SER A 8 4.37 -15.03 -9.71
CA SER A 8 5.64 -14.32 -9.57
C SER A 8 5.54 -13.05 -8.71
N THR A 9 4.44 -12.30 -8.85
CA THR A 9 4.19 -11.09 -8.05
C THR A 9 3.94 -11.45 -6.59
N LEU A 10 3.18 -12.53 -6.33
CA LEU A 10 2.93 -13.02 -4.97
C LEU A 10 4.23 -13.47 -4.29
N VAL A 11 5.04 -14.28 -4.97
CA VAL A 11 6.34 -14.77 -4.49
C VAL A 11 7.24 -13.60 -4.07
N THR A 12 7.43 -12.61 -4.95
CA THR A 12 8.30 -11.46 -4.66
C THR A 12 7.76 -10.62 -3.50
N LYS A 13 6.45 -10.36 -3.47
CA LYS A 13 5.82 -9.55 -2.40
C LYS A 13 5.87 -10.25 -1.03
N LEU A 14 5.59 -11.55 -0.97
CA LEU A 14 5.63 -12.34 0.26
C LEU A 14 7.06 -12.46 0.81
N SER A 15 8.04 -12.75 -0.04
CA SER A 15 9.43 -12.83 0.38
C SER A 15 9.93 -11.50 0.95
N LYS A 16 9.70 -10.39 0.25
CA LYS A 16 10.06 -9.05 0.73
C LYS A 16 9.39 -8.73 2.07
N ALA A 17 8.14 -9.14 2.23
CA ALA A 17 7.40 -8.94 3.47
C ALA A 17 8.00 -9.67 4.66
N ILE A 18 8.30 -10.96 4.50
CA ILE A 18 8.88 -11.79 5.55
C ILE A 18 10.27 -11.31 5.89
N HIS A 19 11.08 -10.95 4.90
CA HIS A 19 12.39 -10.36 5.15
C HIS A 19 12.28 -9.08 5.99
N ASN A 20 11.36 -8.18 5.64
CA ASN A 20 11.11 -6.97 6.41
C ASN A 20 10.63 -7.26 7.84
N GLU A 21 9.81 -8.29 8.04
CA GLU A 21 9.35 -8.70 9.36
C GLU A 21 10.50 -9.26 10.21
N ILE A 22 11.37 -10.09 9.63
CA ILE A 22 12.57 -10.59 10.32
C ILE A 22 13.46 -9.41 10.75
N ARG A 23 13.67 -8.42 9.88
CA ARG A 23 14.42 -7.21 10.23
C ARG A 23 13.77 -6.46 11.39
N PHE A 24 12.45 -6.34 11.38
CA PHE A 24 11.70 -5.70 12.44
C PHE A 24 11.82 -6.45 13.78
N GLU A 25 11.69 -7.77 13.78
CA GLU A 25 11.88 -8.60 14.98
C GLU A 25 13.31 -8.49 15.53
N GLN A 26 14.32 -8.45 14.66
CA GLN A 26 15.70 -8.23 15.08
C GLN A 26 15.88 -6.85 15.74
N MET A 27 15.19 -5.80 15.28
CA MET A 27 15.22 -4.48 15.95
C MET A 27 14.52 -4.47 17.31
N LYS A 28 13.52 -5.33 17.55
CA LYS A 28 12.85 -5.43 18.86
C LYS A 28 13.71 -6.09 19.94
N LYS A 29 14.70 -6.89 19.55
CA LYS A 29 15.57 -7.59 20.51
C LYS A 29 16.19 -6.60 21.48
N ARG A 30 16.31 -6.99 22.76
CA ARG A 30 16.81 -6.12 23.83
C ARG A 30 18.19 -5.52 23.52
N THR A 31 19.06 -6.29 22.86
CA THR A 31 20.36 -5.85 22.37
C THR A 31 20.27 -4.61 21.48
N ASN A 32 19.19 -4.47 20.71
CA ASN A 32 18.99 -3.42 19.71
C ASN A 32 18.03 -2.31 20.16
N ARG A 33 17.57 -2.33 21.43
CA ARG A 33 16.64 -1.32 21.96
C ARG A 33 17.20 0.11 21.87
N HIS A 34 18.52 0.25 21.97
CA HIS A 34 19.23 1.51 21.81
C HIS A 34 19.02 2.13 20.42
N VAL A 35 18.92 1.31 19.36
CA VAL A 35 18.65 1.75 17.98
C VAL A 35 17.28 2.41 17.88
N PHE A 36 16.24 1.77 18.42
CA PHE A 36 14.89 2.32 18.40
C PHE A 36 14.79 3.61 19.24
N GLY A 37 15.44 3.63 20.42
CA GLY A 37 15.55 4.83 21.25
C GLY A 37 16.25 6.00 20.53
N HIS A 38 17.35 5.70 19.82
CA HIS A 38 18.06 6.68 19.00
C HIS A 38 17.19 7.21 17.86
N ARG A 39 16.47 6.34 17.14
CA ARG A 39 15.52 6.74 16.07
C ARG A 39 14.42 7.67 16.59
N LEU A 40 13.85 7.37 17.77
CA LEU A 40 12.84 8.22 18.40
C LEU A 40 13.42 9.57 18.86
N SER A 41 14.63 9.55 19.42
CA SER A 41 15.36 10.75 19.81
C SER A 41 15.61 11.67 18.60
N LEU A 42 16.03 11.11 17.46
CA LEU A 42 16.20 11.87 16.21
C LEU A 42 14.89 12.49 15.71
N ALA A 43 13.78 11.73 15.72
CA ALA A 43 12.47 12.25 15.32
C ALA A 43 12.02 13.42 16.22
N ARG A 44 12.21 13.29 17.54
CA ARG A 44 11.94 14.38 18.50
C ARG A 44 12.85 15.59 18.26
N LEU A 45 14.14 15.37 18.04
CA LEU A 45 15.09 16.46 17.76
C LEU A 45 14.69 17.22 16.50
N ALA A 46 14.30 16.51 15.43
CA ALA A 46 13.86 17.12 14.17
C ALA A 46 12.64 18.05 14.36
N THR A 47 11.73 17.72 15.26
CA THR A 47 10.54 18.55 15.53
C THR A 47 10.85 19.88 16.21
N SER A 48 12.00 20.00 16.87
CA SER A 48 12.33 21.20 17.64
C SER A 48 12.81 22.39 16.79
N GLY A 49 12.96 22.22 15.47
CA GLY A 49 13.22 23.26 14.47
C GLY A 49 14.56 24.01 14.64
N LYS A 50 14.70 24.76 15.72
CA LYS A 50 15.90 25.53 16.09
C LYS A 50 17.11 24.64 16.42
N LEU A 51 16.90 23.41 16.93
CA LEU A 51 17.99 22.51 17.30
C LEU A 51 18.44 21.56 16.17
N PHE A 52 17.66 21.41 15.09
CA PHE A 52 17.99 20.51 13.99
C PHE A 52 18.41 21.27 12.72
N ASN A 53 19.36 22.19 12.89
CA ASN A 53 19.97 22.89 11.77
C ASN A 53 20.87 21.95 10.93
N MET A 54 21.34 22.42 9.76
CA MET A 54 22.15 21.58 8.87
C MET A 54 23.46 21.08 9.49
N ALA A 55 24.06 21.83 10.43
CA ALA A 55 25.26 21.40 11.13
C ALA A 55 24.98 20.23 12.08
N VAL A 56 23.91 20.32 12.88
CA VAL A 56 23.45 19.23 13.75
C VAL A 56 23.04 18.01 12.93
N ARG A 57 22.35 18.22 11.80
CA ARG A 57 22.00 17.15 10.86
C ARG A 57 23.24 16.40 10.36
N ARG A 58 24.27 17.11 9.90
CA ARG A 58 25.52 16.50 9.43
C ARG A 58 26.23 15.73 10.53
N ALA A 59 26.27 16.27 11.76
CA ALA A 59 26.85 15.58 12.91
C ALA A 59 26.10 14.27 13.20
N LYS A 60 24.76 14.32 13.27
CA LYS A 60 23.91 13.14 13.46
C LYS A 60 23.98 12.15 12.30
N MET A 61 24.24 12.61 11.08
CA MET A 61 24.44 11.71 9.94
C MET A 61 25.71 10.88 10.09
N ARG A 62 26.81 11.50 10.55
CA ARG A 62 28.08 10.79 10.79
C ARG A 62 27.91 9.73 11.87
N GLU A 63 27.33 10.11 13.01
CA GLU A 63 27.00 9.20 14.11
C GLU A 63 26.09 8.06 13.63
N HIS A 64 25.07 8.35 12.81
CA HIS A 64 24.18 7.33 12.26
C HIS A 64 24.93 6.34 11.36
N ARG A 65 25.89 6.79 10.53
CA ARG A 65 26.65 5.87 9.65
C ARG A 65 27.44 4.86 10.49
N GLU A 66 28.07 5.32 11.55
CA GLU A 66 28.82 4.47 12.50
C GLU A 66 27.89 3.45 13.16
N HIS A 67 26.75 3.88 13.73
CA HIS A 67 25.79 2.98 14.39
C HIS A 67 25.02 2.06 13.44
N SER A 68 24.82 2.48 12.18
CA SER A 68 24.09 1.66 11.19
C SER A 68 24.90 0.46 10.70
N ALA A 69 26.23 0.51 10.82
CA ALA A 69 27.10 -0.61 10.52
C ALA A 69 26.90 -1.79 11.48
N ASP A 70 26.38 -1.54 12.69
CA ASP A 70 26.15 -2.57 13.72
C ASP A 70 24.89 -3.41 13.47
N LEU A 71 23.98 -2.95 12.61
CA LEU A 71 22.81 -3.73 12.18
C LEU A 71 23.22 -4.67 11.03
N PHE A 72 23.98 -5.72 11.35
CA PHE A 72 24.27 -6.82 10.42
C PHE A 72 22.96 -7.53 10.02
N LEU A 73 22.35 -7.09 8.93
CA LEU A 73 21.21 -7.75 8.31
C LEU A 73 21.51 -7.95 6.82
N ASP A 74 22.02 -9.14 6.50
CA ASP A 74 22.34 -9.54 5.13
C ASP A 74 21.15 -9.33 4.19
N GLU A 75 21.41 -8.68 3.07
CA GLU A 75 20.45 -8.59 1.97
C GLU A 75 20.27 -9.97 1.34
N TRP A 76 19.05 -10.51 1.37
CA TRP A 76 18.75 -11.74 0.66
C TRP A 76 18.98 -11.58 -0.85
N GLY A 77 19.74 -12.50 -1.43
CA GLY A 77 19.89 -12.63 -2.88
C GLY A 77 18.56 -12.94 -3.56
N LEU A 78 18.51 -12.75 -4.88
CA LEU A 78 17.30 -13.00 -5.68
C LEU A 78 16.82 -14.46 -5.55
N ASP A 79 17.76 -15.42 -5.62
CA ASP A 79 17.45 -16.85 -5.49
C ASP A 79 16.81 -17.18 -4.14
N THR A 80 17.41 -16.75 -3.02
CA THR A 80 16.84 -16.91 -1.67
C THR A 80 15.46 -16.31 -1.58
N ARG A 81 15.26 -15.10 -2.13
CA ARG A 81 13.96 -14.44 -2.12
C ARG A 81 12.90 -15.26 -2.86
N ILE A 82 13.22 -15.75 -4.05
CA ILE A 82 12.31 -16.56 -4.86
C ILE A 82 11.98 -17.87 -4.14
N ARG A 83 12.96 -18.61 -3.62
CA ARG A 83 12.74 -19.90 -2.94
C ARG A 83 11.85 -19.78 -1.71
N ILE A 84 12.11 -18.79 -0.85
CA ILE A 84 11.30 -18.55 0.35
C ILE A 84 9.89 -18.13 -0.06
N GLY A 85 9.77 -17.20 -1.01
CA GLY A 85 8.46 -16.75 -1.50
C GLY A 85 7.64 -17.87 -2.14
N SER A 86 8.27 -18.74 -2.94
CA SER A 86 7.59 -19.88 -3.57
C SER A 86 7.15 -20.91 -2.54
N LEU A 87 7.99 -21.23 -1.55
CA LEU A 87 7.63 -22.16 -0.48
C LEU A 87 6.39 -21.67 0.29
N LEU A 88 6.38 -20.39 0.67
CA LEU A 88 5.25 -19.80 1.41
C LEU A 88 3.97 -19.77 0.58
N VAL A 89 4.06 -19.47 -0.72
CA VAL A 89 2.91 -19.54 -1.62
C VAL A 89 2.41 -20.98 -1.74
N SER A 90 3.29 -21.96 -1.92
CA SER A 90 2.90 -23.37 -1.98
C SER A 90 2.19 -23.82 -0.70
N MET A 91 2.76 -23.51 0.48
CA MET A 91 2.12 -23.81 1.77
C MET A 91 0.74 -23.17 1.89
N LEU A 92 0.56 -21.92 1.42
CA LEU A 92 -0.74 -21.25 1.41
C LEU A 92 -1.75 -21.98 0.51
N LEU A 93 -1.36 -22.36 -0.71
CA LEU A 93 -2.24 -23.08 -1.64
C LEU A 93 -2.64 -24.47 -1.08
N GLU A 94 -1.70 -25.15 -0.43
CA GLU A 94 -1.91 -26.48 0.13
C GLU A 94 -2.75 -26.47 1.41
N SER A 95 -2.59 -25.46 2.28
CA SER A 95 -3.26 -25.42 3.59
C SER A 95 -4.57 -24.65 3.61
N ALA A 96 -4.72 -23.60 2.79
CA ALA A 96 -5.90 -22.74 2.87
C ALA A 96 -7.13 -23.47 2.31
N ARG A 97 -8.12 -23.69 3.17
CA ARG A 97 -9.41 -24.27 2.84
C ARG A 97 -10.52 -23.36 3.34
N ILE A 98 -11.62 -23.32 2.62
CA ILE A 98 -12.82 -22.54 2.97
C ILE A 98 -14.04 -23.46 2.83
N PRO A 99 -15.03 -23.37 3.71
CA PRO A 99 -16.27 -24.10 3.50
C PRO A 99 -17.01 -23.61 2.26
N GLU A 100 -17.50 -24.55 1.47
CA GLU A 100 -18.44 -24.30 0.38
C GLU A 100 -19.67 -25.18 0.62
N ARG A 101 -20.86 -24.57 0.52
CA ARG A 101 -22.14 -25.28 0.58
C ARG A 101 -22.75 -25.26 -0.81
N ARG A 102 -23.02 -26.44 -1.36
CA ARG A 102 -23.84 -26.61 -2.57
C ARG A 102 -25.27 -26.94 -2.17
N ASP A 103 -26.23 -26.50 -2.97
CA ASP A 103 -27.65 -26.69 -2.67
C ASP A 103 -27.98 -28.17 -2.45
N GLY A 104 -28.47 -28.50 -1.25
CA GLY A 104 -28.83 -29.86 -0.85
C GLY A 104 -27.70 -30.74 -0.31
N GLU A 105 -26.44 -30.27 -0.29
CA GLU A 105 -25.29 -31.04 0.21
C GLU A 105 -24.78 -30.52 1.58
N ALA A 106 -23.99 -31.37 2.24
CA ALA A 106 -23.26 -30.99 3.45
C ALA A 106 -22.18 -29.95 3.12
N GLU A 107 -21.73 -29.21 4.14
CA GLU A 107 -20.64 -28.26 3.97
C GLU A 107 -19.32 -29.00 3.75
N HIS A 108 -18.62 -28.69 2.66
CA HIS A 108 -17.37 -29.34 2.29
C HIS A 108 -16.23 -28.30 2.23
N MET A 109 -15.04 -28.68 2.72
CA MET A 109 -13.87 -27.80 2.70
C MET A 109 -13.19 -27.87 1.32
N VAL A 110 -13.21 -26.75 0.59
CA VAL A 110 -12.56 -26.63 -0.73
C VAL A 110 -11.31 -25.77 -0.65
N PRO A 111 -10.33 -25.92 -1.57
CA PRO A 111 -9.19 -25.02 -1.66
C PRO A 111 -9.64 -23.55 -1.80
N ALA A 112 -9.13 -22.70 -0.91
CA ALA A 112 -9.44 -21.28 -0.93
C ALA A 112 -8.77 -20.56 -2.13
N PHE A 113 -7.70 -21.14 -2.66
CA PHE A 113 -6.93 -20.61 -3.79
C PHE A 113 -6.58 -21.71 -4.79
N HIS A 114 -6.53 -21.34 -6.08
CA HIS A 114 -6.19 -22.24 -7.18
C HIS A 114 -5.11 -21.64 -8.07
N HIS A 115 -4.08 -22.41 -8.40
CA HIS A 115 -3.05 -22.01 -9.36
C HIS A 115 -3.38 -22.57 -10.75
N LYS A 116 -3.39 -21.70 -11.77
CA LYS A 116 -3.66 -22.06 -13.17
C LYS A 116 -2.60 -21.47 -14.08
N LEU A 117 -2.26 -22.21 -15.14
CA LEU A 117 -1.42 -21.71 -16.23
C LEU A 117 -2.33 -21.18 -17.35
N GLU A 118 -2.18 -19.91 -17.70
CA GLU A 118 -2.95 -19.27 -18.76
C GLU A 118 -2.03 -18.63 -19.79
N PHE A 119 -2.47 -18.62 -21.05
CA PHE A 119 -1.77 -17.92 -22.13
C PHE A 119 -2.29 -16.49 -22.25
N LEU A 120 -1.43 -15.52 -21.95
CA LEU A 120 -1.71 -14.09 -22.11
C LEU A 120 -0.72 -13.52 -23.12
N ASN A 121 -1.21 -12.88 -24.18
CA ASN A 121 -0.39 -12.33 -25.27
C ASN A 121 0.64 -13.33 -25.84
N GLY A 122 0.22 -14.59 -26.02
CA GLY A 122 1.06 -15.67 -26.54
C GLY A 122 2.11 -16.21 -25.57
N ARG A 123 2.16 -15.73 -24.31
CA ARG A 123 3.08 -16.21 -23.27
C ARG A 123 2.32 -16.94 -22.17
N ARG A 124 2.90 -18.02 -21.66
CA ARG A 124 2.32 -18.81 -20.56
C ARG A 124 2.68 -18.19 -19.21
N HIS A 125 1.66 -17.87 -18.42
CA HIS A 125 1.81 -17.28 -17.09
C HIS A 125 1.09 -18.13 -16.03
N GLY A 126 1.68 -18.22 -14.83
CA GLY A 126 1.01 -18.80 -13.67
C GLY A 126 0.23 -17.75 -12.89
N LEU A 127 -1.08 -17.96 -12.73
CA LEU A 127 -1.98 -17.10 -11.98
C LEU A 127 -2.61 -17.86 -10.81
N VAL A 128 -2.73 -17.17 -9.68
CA VAL A 128 -3.42 -17.66 -8.49
C VAL A 128 -4.77 -16.97 -8.37
N TYR A 129 -5.83 -17.76 -8.23
CA TYR A 129 -7.22 -17.32 -8.16
C TYR A 129 -7.82 -17.64 -6.79
N PRO A 130 -8.53 -16.69 -6.13
CA PRO A 130 -9.37 -17.03 -4.99
C PRO A 130 -10.60 -17.83 -5.45
N SER A 131 -11.13 -18.70 -4.58
CA SER A 131 -12.42 -19.36 -4.79
C SER A 131 -13.57 -18.36 -4.89
N SER A 132 -14.71 -18.81 -5.43
CA SER A 132 -15.97 -18.02 -5.50
C SER A 132 -16.37 -17.52 -4.12
N THR A 133 -16.42 -18.42 -3.14
CA THR A 133 -16.78 -18.09 -1.75
C THR A 133 -15.84 -17.07 -1.12
N LEU A 134 -14.53 -17.22 -1.33
CA LEU A 134 -13.55 -16.26 -0.79
C LEU A 134 -13.67 -14.89 -1.48
N ARG A 135 -14.00 -14.87 -2.78
CA ARG A 135 -14.25 -13.63 -3.51
C ARG A 135 -15.49 -12.90 -2.99
N GLU A 136 -16.52 -13.63 -2.59
CA GLU A 136 -17.71 -13.04 -1.95
C GLU A 136 -17.39 -12.53 -0.55
N LEU A 137 -16.59 -13.27 0.21
CA LEU A 137 -16.11 -12.80 1.51
C LEU A 137 -15.32 -11.48 1.38
N PHE A 138 -14.44 -11.35 0.38
CA PHE A 138 -13.74 -10.09 0.11
C PHE A 138 -14.63 -8.94 -0.36
N LYS A 139 -15.83 -9.23 -0.89
CA LYS A 139 -16.82 -8.19 -1.21
C LYS A 139 -17.55 -7.69 0.03
N SER A 140 -17.65 -8.51 1.08
CA SER A 140 -18.29 -8.10 2.33
C SER A 140 -17.42 -7.09 3.08
N ASP A 141 -18.04 -6.02 3.57
CA ASP A 141 -17.37 -4.91 4.25
C ASP A 141 -16.59 -5.37 5.52
N SER A 142 -16.94 -6.54 6.07
CA SER A 142 -16.32 -7.17 7.24
C SER A 142 -14.86 -7.63 7.04
N SER A 143 -14.39 -7.74 5.79
CA SER A 143 -13.04 -8.24 5.47
C SER A 143 -11.94 -7.16 5.48
N SER A 144 -12.31 -5.88 5.64
CA SER A 144 -11.39 -4.74 5.68
C SER A 144 -10.38 -4.82 6.83
N HIS A 145 -10.73 -5.49 7.93
CA HIS A 145 -9.86 -5.72 9.08
C HIS A 145 -8.74 -6.75 8.84
N ALA A 146 -8.85 -7.59 7.80
CA ALA A 146 -7.89 -8.68 7.54
C ALA A 146 -6.66 -8.25 6.72
N VAL A 147 -6.71 -7.10 6.04
CA VAL A 147 -5.62 -6.62 5.19
C VAL A 147 -5.03 -5.37 5.81
N THR A 148 -4.22 -5.52 6.86
CA THR A 148 -3.50 -4.41 7.49
C THR A 148 -2.62 -3.71 6.45
N ALA A 149 -2.96 -2.46 6.14
CA ALA A 149 -2.15 -1.61 5.28
C ALA A 149 -0.75 -1.54 5.89
N ARG A 150 0.25 -2.09 5.20
CA ARG A 150 1.62 -2.10 5.72
C ARG A 150 2.21 -0.69 5.87
N HIS A 151 1.62 0.30 5.21
CA HIS A 151 2.09 1.68 5.20
C HIS A 151 0.91 2.61 5.47
N LEU A 152 0.64 2.82 6.75
CA LEU A 152 -0.36 3.77 7.26
C LEU A 152 0.28 5.13 7.57
N PRO A 153 -0.53 6.19 7.69
CA PRO A 153 -0.07 7.44 8.28
C PRO A 153 0.56 7.20 9.66
N MET A 154 1.59 7.99 10.01
CA MET A 154 2.23 7.87 11.31
C MET A 154 1.49 8.72 12.36
N LEU A 155 1.35 8.20 13.58
CA LEU A 155 0.80 8.93 14.73
C LEU A 155 1.80 9.93 15.33
N VAL A 156 3.07 9.77 15.00
CA VAL A 156 4.19 10.55 15.52
C VAL A 156 5.02 11.08 14.35
N PRO A 157 5.81 12.15 14.56
CA PRO A 157 6.69 12.69 13.55
C PRO A 157 7.59 11.61 12.92
N PRO A 158 7.79 11.63 11.59
CA PRO A 158 8.65 10.66 10.92
C PRO A 158 10.12 10.85 11.31
N ARG A 159 10.94 9.83 11.09
CA ARG A 159 12.41 9.97 11.19
C ARG A 159 12.89 10.96 10.13
N PRO A 160 13.79 11.88 10.49
CA PRO A 160 14.46 12.69 9.50
C PRO A 160 15.29 11.81 8.56
N TRP A 161 15.37 12.21 7.30
CA TRP A 161 16.13 11.52 6.26
C TRP A 161 17.64 11.74 6.41
N MET A 162 18.37 10.78 6.96
CA MET A 162 19.82 10.91 7.19
C MET A 162 20.66 10.42 6.02
N THR A 163 20.21 9.37 5.33
CA THR A 163 20.90 8.76 4.18
C THR A 163 19.88 8.37 3.13
N TYR A 164 20.33 7.83 1.99
CA TYR A 164 19.44 7.34 0.95
C TYR A 164 18.43 6.28 1.40
N ASN A 165 18.64 5.60 2.53
CA ASN A 165 17.78 4.51 3.04
C ASN A 165 17.48 4.64 4.54
N SER A 166 17.71 5.80 5.14
CA SER A 166 17.41 6.05 6.55
C SER A 166 16.52 7.27 6.68
N GLY A 167 15.23 7.07 6.92
CA GLY A 167 14.24 8.11 7.09
C GLY A 167 12.81 7.57 6.99
N GLY A 168 11.82 8.43 7.24
CA GLY A 168 10.41 8.03 7.16
C GLY A 168 9.94 7.25 8.40
N TYR A 169 9.63 5.96 8.24
CA TYR A 169 9.07 5.15 9.35
C TYR A 169 10.10 4.84 10.44
N LEU A 170 9.63 4.80 11.71
CA LEU A 170 10.49 4.46 12.85
C LEU A 170 11.06 3.04 12.78
N THR A 171 10.22 2.10 12.34
CA THR A 171 10.48 0.65 12.43
C THR A 171 10.86 0.02 11.10
N ARG A 172 10.86 0.79 10.01
CA ARG A 172 11.19 0.28 8.68
C ARG A 172 12.08 1.27 7.98
N ASP A 173 13.07 0.73 7.30
CA ASP A 173 13.94 1.50 6.44
C ASP A 173 13.37 1.47 5.03
N GLU A 174 13.15 2.65 4.47
CA GLU A 174 12.68 2.84 3.11
C GLU A 174 13.71 3.70 2.37
N PRO A 175 13.92 3.49 1.06
CA PRO A 175 14.76 4.37 0.29
C PRO A 175 14.09 5.73 0.09
N CYS A 176 14.87 6.80 0.13
CA CYS A 176 14.41 8.16 -0.12
C CYS A 176 13.95 8.32 -1.57
N MET A 177 14.43 7.48 -2.49
CA MET A 177 14.07 7.44 -3.90
C MET A 177 13.45 6.09 -4.26
N ARG A 178 12.36 6.10 -5.02
CA ARG A 178 11.77 4.91 -5.65
C ARG A 178 12.65 4.50 -6.82
N ILE A 179 13.12 3.27 -6.79
CA ILE A 179 14.09 2.72 -7.75
C ILE A 179 13.36 1.67 -8.56
N ASN A 180 13.47 1.74 -9.88
CA ASN A 180 13.04 0.64 -10.74
C ASN A 180 14.08 -0.50 -10.67
N ASP A 181 13.74 -1.70 -11.14
CA ASP A 181 14.67 -2.83 -11.16
C ASP A 181 15.86 -2.54 -12.10
N GLY A 182 16.88 -1.86 -11.57
CA GLY A 182 18.07 -1.40 -12.25
C GLY A 182 19.14 -1.00 -11.23
N SER A 183 20.27 -1.70 -11.24
CA SER A 183 21.34 -1.52 -10.25
C SER A 183 21.99 -0.13 -10.30
N GLU A 184 21.95 0.54 -11.46
CA GLU A 184 22.64 1.81 -11.65
C GLU A 184 22.02 2.98 -10.88
N GLN A 185 20.70 3.13 -10.89
CA GLN A 185 20.00 4.17 -10.13
C GLN A 185 20.33 4.07 -8.63
N LEU A 186 20.31 2.85 -8.09
CA LEU A 186 20.67 2.58 -6.71
C LEU A 186 22.16 2.88 -6.46
N ARG A 187 23.05 2.49 -7.38
CA ARG A 187 24.50 2.74 -7.25
C ARG A 187 24.80 4.23 -7.19
N LEU A 188 24.25 5.02 -8.11
CA LEU A 188 24.43 6.47 -8.15
C LEU A 188 23.84 7.15 -6.92
N LEU A 189 22.65 6.73 -6.47
CA LEU A 189 22.02 7.25 -5.26
C LEU A 189 22.88 6.97 -4.01
N LYS A 190 23.39 5.73 -3.86
CA LYS A 190 24.31 5.35 -2.78
C LYS A 190 25.56 6.21 -2.80
N HIS A 191 26.18 6.39 -3.97
CA HIS A 191 27.36 7.21 -4.14
C HIS A 191 27.12 8.67 -3.73
N ALA A 192 26.06 9.30 -4.25
CA ALA A 192 25.66 10.66 -3.88
C ALA A 192 25.36 10.80 -2.37
N SER A 193 24.72 9.79 -1.77
CA SER A 193 24.46 9.76 -0.33
C SER A 193 25.76 9.67 0.47
N ASN A 194 26.70 8.81 0.07
CA ASN A 194 27.98 8.64 0.77
C ASN A 194 28.80 9.94 0.77
N GLU A 195 28.70 10.72 -0.31
CA GLU A 195 29.36 12.02 -0.44
C GLU A 195 28.56 13.21 0.12
N ASP A 196 27.47 12.98 0.86
CA ASP A 196 26.62 14.02 1.48
C ASP A 196 26.02 15.04 0.48
N ARG A 197 25.86 14.63 -0.79
CA ARG A 197 25.30 15.48 -1.86
C ARG A 197 23.76 15.57 -1.84
N LEU A 198 23.10 14.82 -0.95
CA LEU A 198 21.63 14.74 -0.90
C LEU A 198 21.00 15.62 0.20
N SER A 199 21.81 16.23 1.06
CA SER A 199 21.36 16.91 2.29
C SER A 199 20.17 17.86 2.10
N THR A 200 20.20 18.73 1.08
CA THR A 200 19.10 19.66 0.76
C THR A 200 17.80 18.94 0.38
N VAL A 201 17.90 17.91 -0.48
CA VAL A 201 16.74 17.14 -0.94
C VAL A 201 16.11 16.38 0.23
N LEU A 202 16.95 15.75 1.07
CA LEU A 202 16.49 15.03 2.24
C LEU A 202 15.82 15.97 3.27
N ALA A 203 16.34 17.20 3.44
CA ALA A 203 15.70 18.21 4.27
C ALA A 203 14.34 18.66 3.73
N GLY A 204 14.19 18.74 2.40
CA GLY A 204 12.89 18.98 1.75
C GLY A 204 11.87 17.88 2.02
N LEU A 205 12.29 16.60 1.92
CA LEU A 205 11.42 15.47 2.28
C LEU A 205 11.00 15.50 3.75
N ASP A 206 11.89 15.92 4.64
CA ASP A 206 11.56 16.08 6.07
C ASP A 206 10.53 17.17 6.29
N ALA A 207 10.70 18.34 5.67
CA ALA A 207 9.74 19.44 5.78
C ALA A 207 8.33 19.01 5.34
N LEU A 208 8.23 18.27 4.22
CA LEU A 208 6.97 17.70 3.76
C LEU A 208 6.40 16.68 4.75
N GLY A 209 7.25 15.80 5.28
CA GLY A 209 6.84 14.74 6.21
C GLY A 209 6.45 15.22 7.61
N MET A 210 6.97 16.36 8.04
CA MET A 210 6.69 16.95 9.36
C MET A 210 5.35 17.68 9.43
N THR A 211 4.71 17.92 8.29
CA THR A 211 3.38 18.55 8.26
C THR A 211 2.36 17.63 8.94
N ARG A 212 1.70 18.16 9.98
CA ARG A 212 0.72 17.42 10.79
C ARG A 212 -0.69 17.61 10.22
N TRP A 213 -1.38 16.50 9.99
CA TRP A 213 -2.73 16.42 9.44
C TRP A 213 -3.72 15.86 10.45
N ALA A 214 -5.00 16.13 10.22
CA ALA A 214 -6.12 15.61 10.99
C ALA A 214 -7.28 15.25 10.04
N ILE A 215 -8.21 14.43 10.53
CA ILE A 215 -9.43 14.11 9.78
C ILE A 215 -10.43 15.26 9.87
N ASN A 216 -10.95 15.66 8.71
CA ASN A 216 -12.03 16.61 8.59
C ASN A 216 -13.36 15.94 8.97
N ARG A 217 -13.74 16.04 10.24
CA ARG A 217 -14.91 15.32 10.80
C ARG A 217 -16.22 15.62 10.08
N PRO A 218 -16.60 16.89 9.80
CA PRO A 218 -17.82 17.17 9.06
C PRO A 218 -17.89 16.46 7.70
N VAL A 219 -16.78 16.48 6.95
CA VAL A 219 -16.71 15.82 5.63
C VAL A 219 -16.74 14.29 5.77
N PHE A 220 -16.03 13.73 6.76
CA PHE A 220 -16.09 12.30 7.03
C PHE A 220 -17.51 11.84 7.36
N GLU A 221 -18.24 12.56 8.20
CA GLU A 221 -19.62 12.21 8.56
C GLU A 221 -20.56 12.25 7.34
N ALA A 222 -20.36 13.22 6.43
CA ALA A 222 -21.11 13.26 5.18
C ALA A 222 -20.79 12.05 4.29
N ILE A 223 -19.50 11.74 4.08
CA ILE A 223 -19.06 10.58 3.29
C ILE A 223 -19.63 9.29 3.88
N ARG A 224 -19.55 9.10 5.21
CA ARG A 224 -20.05 7.91 5.90
C ARG A 224 -21.55 7.71 5.71
N LYS A 225 -22.34 8.79 5.79
CA LYS A 225 -23.80 8.73 5.52
C LYS A 225 -24.09 8.28 4.09
N VAL A 226 -23.36 8.81 3.11
CA VAL A 226 -23.52 8.43 1.70
C VAL A 226 -23.12 6.99 1.47
N TRP A 227 -21.95 6.58 1.99
CA TRP A 227 -21.43 5.23 1.89
C TRP A 227 -22.41 4.18 2.43
N ASN A 228 -22.95 4.41 3.63
CA ASN A 228 -23.89 3.50 4.26
C ASN A 228 -25.26 3.46 3.57
N ALA A 229 -25.63 4.53 2.84
CA ALA A 229 -26.85 4.54 2.03
C ALA A 229 -26.71 3.72 0.74
N GLY A 230 -25.51 3.27 0.37
CA GLY A 230 -25.26 2.46 -0.83
C GLY A 230 -25.47 3.20 -2.16
N ARG A 231 -25.69 4.52 -2.12
CA ARG A 231 -25.99 5.35 -3.29
C ARG A 231 -24.71 5.89 -3.92
N GLU A 232 -24.71 5.99 -5.24
CA GLU A 232 -23.66 6.67 -5.98
C GLU A 232 -23.80 8.18 -5.84
N ILE A 233 -22.74 8.84 -5.37
CA ILE A 233 -22.63 10.30 -5.32
C ILE A 233 -21.18 10.68 -5.60
N ALA A 234 -20.97 11.52 -6.62
CA ALA A 234 -19.65 11.97 -7.05
C ALA A 234 -18.69 10.78 -7.26
N GLU A 235 -17.58 10.72 -6.53
CA GLU A 235 -16.59 9.63 -6.63
C GLU A 235 -16.87 8.44 -5.68
N ILE A 236 -18.00 8.43 -4.95
CA ILE A 236 -18.39 7.31 -4.10
C ILE A 236 -19.23 6.34 -4.94
N PRO A 237 -18.74 5.12 -5.23
CA PRO A 237 -19.47 4.15 -6.06
C PRO A 237 -20.65 3.55 -5.31
N ALA A 238 -21.72 3.22 -6.05
CA ALA A 238 -22.87 2.49 -5.51
C ALA A 238 -22.48 1.12 -4.93
N SER A 239 -23.32 0.59 -4.03
CA SER A 239 -23.16 -0.76 -3.48
C SER A 239 -23.37 -1.86 -4.52
N THR A 240 -24.17 -1.58 -5.56
CA THR A 240 -24.52 -2.51 -6.63
C THR A 240 -24.14 -1.94 -7.99
N TYR A 241 -23.78 -2.85 -8.90
CA TYR A 241 -23.58 -2.51 -10.30
C TYR A 241 -24.93 -2.46 -11.00
N ASN A 242 -25.34 -1.25 -11.39
CA ASN A 242 -26.71 -1.00 -11.85
C ASN A 242 -26.92 -1.33 -13.34
N GLU A 243 -25.84 -1.46 -14.11
CA GLU A 243 -25.96 -1.83 -15.53
C GLU A 243 -26.41 -3.29 -15.67
N PRO A 244 -27.46 -3.57 -16.48
CA PRO A 244 -27.98 -4.91 -16.66
C PRO A 244 -26.95 -5.79 -17.39
N GLU A 245 -26.93 -7.07 -17.03
CA GLU A 245 -26.11 -8.06 -17.75
C GLU A 245 -26.61 -8.18 -19.21
N PRO A 246 -25.72 -8.10 -20.21
CA PRO A 246 -26.11 -8.24 -21.61
C PRO A 246 -26.82 -9.57 -21.86
N VAL A 247 -28.02 -9.49 -22.45
CA VAL A 247 -28.81 -10.69 -22.77
C VAL A 247 -28.24 -11.35 -24.02
N LYS A 248 -28.19 -12.69 -24.02
CA LYS A 248 -27.80 -13.48 -25.20
C LYS A 248 -28.81 -13.24 -26.33
N PRO A 249 -28.41 -12.74 -27.51
CA PRO A 249 -29.32 -12.55 -28.66
C PRO A 249 -29.97 -13.87 -29.09
N ALA A 250 -31.19 -13.79 -29.63
CA ALA A 250 -31.93 -14.96 -30.11
C ALA A 250 -31.20 -15.67 -31.27
N ASP A 251 -30.51 -14.93 -32.13
CA ASP A 251 -29.75 -15.42 -33.28
C ASP A 251 -28.27 -15.71 -32.95
N TYR A 252 -27.89 -15.81 -31.67
CA TYR A 252 -26.50 -15.94 -31.24
C TYR A 252 -25.77 -17.14 -31.84
N ASP A 253 -26.45 -18.29 -31.93
CA ASP A 253 -25.85 -19.54 -32.40
C ASP A 253 -25.80 -19.61 -33.94
N GLU A 254 -26.63 -18.81 -34.62
CA GLU A 254 -26.77 -18.79 -36.09
C GLU A 254 -25.98 -17.66 -36.75
N ASN A 255 -25.79 -16.53 -36.07
CA ASN A 255 -25.20 -15.32 -36.61
C ASN A 255 -23.84 -15.01 -35.95
N PRO A 256 -22.71 -15.22 -36.66
CA PRO A 256 -21.38 -14.90 -36.13
C PRO A 256 -21.21 -13.45 -35.68
N LYS A 257 -21.90 -12.49 -36.30
CA LYS A 257 -21.84 -11.06 -35.89
C LYS A 257 -22.56 -10.83 -34.57
N ALA A 258 -23.73 -11.44 -34.37
CA ALA A 258 -24.47 -11.37 -33.11
C ALA A 258 -23.66 -11.96 -31.95
N ARG A 259 -22.97 -13.09 -32.20
CA ARG A 259 -22.05 -13.70 -31.23
C ARG A 259 -20.88 -12.79 -30.85
N ILE A 260 -20.22 -12.18 -31.83
CA ILE A 260 -19.10 -11.25 -31.58
C ILE A 260 -19.59 -10.03 -30.79
N LYS A 261 -20.73 -9.45 -31.19
CA LYS A 261 -21.32 -8.29 -30.50
C LYS A 261 -21.63 -8.62 -29.03
N HIS A 262 -22.34 -9.70 -28.76
CA HIS A 262 -22.64 -10.13 -27.40
C HIS A 262 -21.37 -10.41 -26.59
N HIS A 263 -20.34 -11.02 -27.20
CA HIS A 263 -19.07 -11.25 -26.51
C HIS A 263 -18.38 -9.95 -26.09
N LEU A 264 -18.39 -8.92 -26.95
CA LEU A 264 -17.84 -7.60 -26.64
C LEU A 264 -18.64 -6.89 -25.54
N GLU A 265 -19.97 -6.86 -25.64
CA GLU A 265 -20.87 -6.26 -24.65
C GLU A 265 -20.71 -6.93 -23.28
N THR A 266 -20.72 -8.27 -23.23
CA THR A 266 -20.50 -9.03 -21.99
C THR A 266 -19.13 -8.75 -21.40
N ARG A 267 -18.09 -8.61 -22.23
CA ARG A 267 -16.75 -8.25 -21.76
C ARG A 267 -16.71 -6.84 -21.17
N GLU A 268 -17.35 -5.86 -21.82
CA GLU A 268 -17.45 -4.48 -21.33
C GLU A 268 -18.21 -4.41 -20.01
N TRP A 269 -19.35 -5.09 -19.92
CA TRP A 269 -20.13 -5.19 -18.69
C TRP A 269 -19.32 -5.82 -17.55
N MET A 270 -18.62 -6.94 -17.80
CA MET A 270 -17.75 -7.57 -16.81
C MET A 270 -16.63 -6.64 -16.35
N ASN A 271 -16.05 -5.87 -17.26
CA ASN A 271 -15.01 -4.89 -16.92
C ASN A 271 -15.58 -3.74 -16.08
N GLY A 272 -16.73 -3.18 -16.44
CA GLY A 272 -17.40 -2.13 -15.68
C GLY A 272 -17.73 -2.58 -14.26
N ARG A 273 -18.30 -3.78 -14.11
CA ARG A 273 -18.58 -4.40 -12.82
C ARG A 273 -17.32 -4.61 -11.97
N ALA A 274 -16.23 -5.09 -12.58
CA ALA A 274 -14.96 -5.29 -11.88
C ALA A 274 -14.32 -3.96 -11.46
N ASN A 275 -14.38 -2.94 -12.32
CA ASN A 275 -13.88 -1.60 -12.03
C ASN A 275 -14.64 -0.96 -10.86
N GLN A 276 -15.99 -1.01 -10.87
CA GLN A 276 -16.79 -0.47 -9.78
C GLN A 276 -16.48 -1.19 -8.46
N HIS A 277 -16.36 -2.53 -8.48
CA HIS A 277 -15.96 -3.28 -7.30
C HIS A 277 -14.58 -2.84 -6.78
N SER A 278 -13.60 -2.65 -7.66
CA SER A 278 -12.26 -2.16 -7.26
C SER A 278 -12.31 -0.77 -6.65
N GLN A 279 -13.09 0.15 -7.24
CA GLN A 279 -13.29 1.50 -6.70
C GLN A 279 -13.97 1.47 -5.33
N ARG A 280 -14.97 0.59 -5.15
CA ARG A 280 -15.66 0.41 -3.87
C ARG A 280 -14.70 -0.09 -2.81
N CYS A 281 -13.85 -1.08 -3.11
CA CYS A 281 -12.83 -1.55 -2.18
C CYS A 281 -11.84 -0.45 -1.78
N ASP A 282 -11.37 0.36 -2.75
CA ASP A 282 -10.47 1.49 -2.49
C ASP A 282 -11.11 2.57 -1.62
N CYS A 283 -12.38 2.93 -1.90
CA CYS A 283 -13.16 3.87 -1.10
C CYS A 283 -13.34 3.36 0.34
N ASN A 284 -13.75 2.10 0.51
CA ASN A 284 -13.90 1.48 1.83
C ASN A 284 -12.59 1.57 2.63
N TYR A 285 -11.47 1.26 1.99
CA TYR A 285 -10.16 1.30 2.62
C TYR A 285 -9.80 2.70 3.15
N LYS A 286 -10.11 3.75 2.38
CA LYS A 286 -9.90 5.14 2.78
C LYS A 286 -10.79 5.53 3.94
N ILE A 287 -12.06 5.12 3.93
CA ILE A 287 -13.02 5.38 5.02
C ILE A 287 -12.56 4.70 6.31
N GLU A 288 -12.16 3.43 6.24
CA GLU A 288 -11.67 2.67 7.41
C GLU A 288 -10.40 3.29 8.00
N ILE A 289 -9.44 3.70 7.16
CA ILE A 289 -8.25 4.41 7.64
C ILE A 289 -8.66 5.75 8.27
N ALA A 290 -9.50 6.54 7.61
CA ALA A 290 -9.96 7.81 8.15
C ALA A 290 -10.66 7.64 9.51
N GLN A 291 -11.48 6.60 9.66
CA GLN A 291 -12.14 6.26 10.92
C GLN A 291 -11.14 5.89 12.01
N ALA A 292 -10.13 5.07 11.71
CA ALA A 292 -9.10 4.69 12.67
C ALA A 292 -8.27 5.89 13.18
N PHE A 293 -8.12 6.94 12.37
CA PHE A 293 -7.37 8.15 12.72
C PHE A 293 -8.25 9.34 13.17
N MET A 294 -9.55 9.12 13.41
CA MET A 294 -10.53 10.17 13.74
C MET A 294 -10.09 11.14 14.84
N ASN A 295 -9.43 10.62 15.87
CA ASN A 295 -9.00 11.37 17.06
C ASN A 295 -7.48 11.48 17.17
N HIS A 296 -6.75 11.23 16.09
CA HIS A 296 -5.31 11.15 16.11
C HIS A 296 -4.66 12.07 15.06
N PRO A 297 -3.50 12.67 15.37
CA PRO A 297 -2.71 13.35 14.36
C PRO A 297 -2.15 12.33 13.36
N MET A 298 -1.94 12.81 12.14
CA MET A 298 -1.34 12.05 11.07
C MET A 298 -0.13 12.78 10.52
N TYR A 299 0.94 12.03 10.29
CA TYR A 299 2.10 12.46 9.52
C TYR A 299 2.29 11.53 8.34
N PHE A 300 2.61 12.11 7.19
CA PHE A 300 2.85 11.36 5.96
C PHE A 300 4.34 11.42 5.64
N PRO A 301 5.16 10.41 5.96
CA PRO A 301 6.55 10.39 5.49
C PRO A 301 6.56 10.41 3.96
N HIS A 302 7.51 11.14 3.36
CA HIS A 302 7.63 11.27 1.91
C HIS A 302 8.89 10.58 1.40
N ASN A 303 8.79 10.00 0.20
CA ASN A 303 9.92 9.63 -0.65
C ASN A 303 9.80 10.37 -1.99
N MET A 304 10.72 10.15 -2.91
CA MET A 304 10.68 10.74 -4.25
C MET A 304 10.79 9.70 -5.35
N ASP A 305 10.37 10.02 -6.57
CA ASP A 305 10.72 9.22 -7.75
C ASP A 305 12.14 9.54 -8.26
N PHE A 306 12.59 8.84 -9.30
CA PHE A 306 13.92 9.07 -9.90
C PHE A 306 14.12 10.48 -10.48
N ARG A 307 13.06 11.29 -10.60
CA ARG A 307 13.07 12.67 -11.09
C ARG A 307 13.03 13.69 -9.95
N GLY A 308 12.93 13.24 -8.70
CA GLY A 308 12.87 14.10 -7.51
C GLY A 308 11.46 14.58 -7.12
N ARG A 309 10.39 14.10 -7.78
CA ARG A 309 9.02 14.43 -7.37
C ARG A 309 8.69 13.72 -6.06
N ALA A 310 8.27 14.47 -5.05
CA ALA A 310 7.96 13.92 -3.73
C ALA A 310 6.55 13.29 -3.70
N TYR A 311 6.44 12.16 -3.00
CA TYR A 311 5.21 11.40 -2.81
C TYR A 311 5.13 10.88 -1.38
N PRO A 312 3.95 10.91 -0.73
CA PRO A 312 3.70 10.17 0.49
C PRO A 312 4.04 8.69 0.32
N ILE A 313 4.68 8.10 1.34
CA ILE A 313 4.94 6.66 1.39
C ILE A 313 3.66 5.85 1.64
N PRO A 314 2.72 6.26 2.55
CA PRO A 314 1.42 5.60 2.67
C PRO A 314 0.64 5.68 1.34
N PRO A 315 0.38 4.55 0.63
CA PRO A 315 -0.15 4.61 -0.72
C PRO A 315 -1.67 4.76 -0.78
N HIS A 316 -2.39 4.27 0.24
CA HIS A 316 -3.85 4.12 0.18
C HIS A 316 -4.62 5.37 0.62
N PHE A 317 -4.15 6.05 1.67
CA PHE A 317 -4.78 7.27 2.19
C PHE A 317 -3.70 8.32 2.44
N ASN A 318 -3.72 9.40 1.66
CA ASN A 318 -2.80 10.53 1.74
C ASN A 318 -3.37 11.75 0.96
N HIS A 319 -2.80 12.92 1.19
CA HIS A 319 -3.28 14.19 0.61
C HIS A 319 -3.02 14.35 -0.91
N LEU A 320 -2.23 13.48 -1.55
CA LEU A 320 -2.09 13.44 -3.02
C LEU A 320 -3.12 12.50 -3.68
N GLY A 321 -4.02 11.89 -2.91
CA GLY A 321 -5.10 11.05 -3.41
C GLY A 321 -6.15 11.82 -4.22
N ASN A 322 -7.26 11.12 -4.49
CA ASN A 322 -8.44 11.68 -5.16
C ASN A 322 -9.16 12.72 -4.27
N ASP A 323 -10.23 13.31 -4.80
CA ASP A 323 -10.93 14.42 -4.14
C ASP A 323 -11.40 14.03 -2.73
N MET A 324 -11.91 12.81 -2.58
CA MET A 324 -12.29 12.24 -1.27
C MET A 324 -11.16 12.28 -0.25
N CYS A 325 -9.94 11.85 -0.62
CA CYS A 325 -8.79 11.91 0.28
C CYS A 325 -8.45 13.34 0.68
N ARG A 326 -8.53 14.29 -0.26
CA ARG A 326 -8.22 15.71 0.00
C ARG A 326 -9.26 16.34 0.92
N GLY A 327 -10.55 16.10 0.66
CA GLY A 327 -11.65 16.59 1.49
C GLY A 327 -11.64 16.03 2.92
N LEU A 328 -11.22 14.76 3.07
CA LEU A 328 -11.08 14.10 4.37
C LEU A 328 -9.92 14.62 5.22
N LEU A 329 -8.95 15.34 4.63
CA LEU A 329 -7.75 15.79 5.31
C LEU A 329 -7.76 17.30 5.53
N THR A 330 -7.38 17.72 6.73
CA THR A 330 -7.15 19.12 7.07
C THR A 330 -5.84 19.27 7.83
N PHE A 331 -5.25 20.47 7.84
CA PHE A 331 -4.10 20.74 8.69
C PHE A 331 -4.51 20.62 10.16
N HIS A 332 -3.71 19.90 10.95
CA HIS A 332 -3.99 19.73 12.37
C HIS A 332 -3.74 21.04 13.15
N GLU A 333 -2.77 21.84 12.72
CA GLU A 333 -2.47 23.12 13.34
C GLU A 333 -3.29 24.22 12.68
N GLY A 334 -4.30 24.70 13.38
CA GLY A 334 -5.05 25.88 12.98
C GLY A 334 -4.22 27.15 13.18
N ARG A 335 -4.36 28.09 12.24
CA ARG A 335 -3.90 29.47 12.40
C ARG A 335 -5.12 30.39 12.28
N PRO A 336 -5.18 31.49 13.04
CA PRO A 336 -6.25 32.48 12.86
C PRO A 336 -6.28 32.96 11.41
N LEU A 337 -7.47 33.03 10.83
CA LEU A 337 -7.63 33.69 9.54
C LEU A 337 -7.42 35.20 9.74
N THR A 338 -6.64 35.80 8.85
CA THR A 338 -6.48 37.24 8.75
C THR A 338 -7.25 37.77 7.56
N GLU A 339 -7.35 39.08 7.40
CA GLU A 339 -7.94 39.70 6.20
C GLU A 339 -7.17 39.35 4.90
N ARG A 340 -5.97 38.78 5.02
CA ARG A 340 -5.16 38.22 3.94
C ARG A 340 -5.07 36.72 4.04
#